data_AF-A0A1W9K577-F1
#
_entry.id   AF-A0A1W9K577-F1
#
_cell.length_a   1.000
_cell.length_b   1.000
_cell.length_c   1.000
_cell.angle_alpha   90.00
_cell.angle_beta   90.00
_cell.angle_gamma   90.00
#
_symmetry.space_group_name_H-M   'P 1'
#
loop_
_entity.id
_entity.type
_entity.pdbx_description
1 polymer ?
#
loop_
_entity_poly.entity_id
_entity_poly.type
_entity_poly.pdbx_seq_one_letter_code
_entity_poly.pdbx_strand_id
1 'polypeptide(L)'
;MSKMILPKLIRQRDAPAYLGMSEPIFNEMVRPYVTEISMGRSVFYDRLDLDAWADKFKAANGKPGKPMEELSWQNQPPALERKATSGTSTKPSRASNFAKALAKRNSKPLNAF
;
A
#
# COMPACT_ATOMS: atom_id res chain seq x y z
N MET A 1 -15.79 -17.79 29.13
CA MET A 1 -15.58 -16.67 28.19
C MET A 1 -14.44 -15.82 28.73
N SER A 2 -13.33 -15.72 28.00
CA SER A 2 -12.22 -14.84 28.37
C SER A 2 -12.66 -13.38 28.25
N LYS A 3 -12.52 -12.61 29.33
CA LYS A 3 -12.78 -11.17 29.34
C LYS A 3 -11.67 -10.50 28.52
N MET A 4 -12.00 -10.01 27.31
CA MET A 4 -11.07 -9.21 26.51
C MET A 4 -10.98 -7.80 27.12
N ILE A 5 -9.89 -7.54 27.84
CA ILE A 5 -9.57 -6.20 28.34
C ILE A 5 -8.63 -5.56 27.33
N LEU A 6 -9.03 -4.40 26.80
CA LEU A 6 -8.17 -3.64 25.90
C LEU A 6 -7.04 -2.99 26.73
N PRO A 7 -5.76 -3.29 26.43
CA PRO A 7 -4.64 -2.71 27.18
C PRO A 7 -4.58 -1.19 27.01
N LYS A 8 -4.13 -0.49 28.07
CA LYS A 8 -3.82 0.94 27.98
C LYS A 8 -2.51 1.20 27.23
N LEU A 9 -1.51 0.35 27.45
CA LEU A 9 -0.22 0.42 26.80
C LEU A 9 -0.16 -0.60 25.67
N ILE A 10 0.13 -0.13 24.46
CA ILE A 10 0.29 -0.94 23.26
C ILE A 10 1.78 -1.09 22.96
N ARG A 11 2.25 -2.33 22.76
CA ARG A 11 3.64 -2.59 22.40
C ARG A 11 3.94 -2.04 21.01
N GLN A 12 5.19 -1.66 20.75
CA GLN A 12 5.64 -1.22 19.42
C GLN A 12 5.28 -2.19 18.30
N ARG A 13 5.35 -3.50 18.55
CA ARG A 13 4.94 -4.54 17.59
C ARG A 13 3.46 -4.45 17.18
N ASP A 14 2.60 -4.06 18.12
CA ASP A 14 1.15 -4.07 17.94
C ASP A 14 0.59 -2.69 17.52
N ALA A 15 1.36 -1.62 17.73
CA ALA A 15 0.93 -0.25 17.45
C ALA A 15 0.62 0.05 15.96
N PRO A 16 1.41 -0.44 14.97
CA PRO A 16 1.06 -0.28 13.56
C PRO A 16 -0.28 -0.95 13.21
N ALA A 17 -0.50 -2.15 13.74
CA ALA A 17 -1.72 -2.92 13.52
C ALA A 17 -2.94 -2.25 14.17
N TYR A 18 -2.76 -1.63 15.35
CA TYR A 18 -3.81 -0.86 16.02
C TYR A 18 -4.34 0.29 15.14
N LEU A 19 -3.44 1.00 14.45
CA LEU A 19 -3.81 2.08 13.53
C LEU A 19 -4.12 1.60 12.10
N GLY A 20 -4.09 0.30 11.84
CA GLY A 20 -4.37 -0.28 10.52
C GLY A 20 -3.32 0.06 9.45
N MET A 21 -2.05 0.24 9.83
CA MET A 21 -0.97 0.61 8.92
C MET A 21 0.24 -0.33 8.99
N SER A 22 1.15 -0.22 8.02
CA SER A 22 2.39 -1.00 8.02
C SER A 22 3.43 -0.40 8.98
N GLU A 23 4.31 -1.24 9.50
CA GLU A 23 5.36 -0.83 10.44
C GLU A 23 6.31 0.26 9.89
N PRO A 24 6.76 0.23 8.62
CA PRO A 24 7.57 1.31 8.06
C PRO A 24 6.85 2.66 8.08
N ILE A 25 5.57 2.68 7.69
CA ILE A 25 4.76 3.90 7.68
C ILE A 25 4.56 4.42 9.10
N PHE A 26 4.29 3.52 10.06
CA PHE A 26 4.16 3.89 11.46
C PHE A 26 5.43 4.56 12.01
N ASN A 27 6.60 3.98 11.73
CA ASN A 27 7.87 4.48 12.23
C ASN A 27 8.23 5.87 11.66
N GLU A 28 7.78 6.19 10.44
CA GLU A 28 8.00 7.48 9.80
C GLU A 28 6.95 8.53 10.22
N MET A 29 5.66 8.15 10.23
CA MET A 29 4.55 9.10 10.32
C MET A 29 3.97 9.28 11.73
N VAL A 30 4.10 8.27 12.58
CA VAL A 30 3.44 8.26 13.91
C VAL A 30 4.49 8.40 15.00
N ARG A 31 5.50 7.52 14.98
CA ARG A 31 6.49 7.38 16.04
C ARG A 31 7.17 8.70 16.45
N PRO A 32 7.57 9.61 15.53
CA PRO A 32 8.20 10.88 15.93
C PRO A 32 7.26 11.84 16.68
N TYR A 33 5.94 11.62 16.63
CA TYR A 33 4.91 12.54 17.11
C TYR A 33 4.13 12.01 18.32
N VAL A 34 4.43 10.78 18.76
CA VAL A 34 3.75 10.11 19.88
C VAL A 34 4.78 9.83 20.97
N THR A 35 4.39 9.97 22.24
CA THR A 35 5.30 9.75 23.37
C THR A 35 5.67 8.27 23.50
N GLU A 36 6.97 7.97 23.38
CA GLU A 36 7.53 6.64 23.60
C GLU A 36 7.73 6.38 25.10
N ILE A 37 7.16 5.28 25.60
CA ILE A 37 7.39 4.77 26.95
C ILE A 37 8.32 3.57 26.84
N SER A 38 9.61 3.78 27.12
CA SER A 38 10.61 2.71 27.12
C SER A 38 10.68 2.01 28.48
N MET A 39 10.67 0.69 28.46
CA MET A 39 10.90 -0.16 29.62
C MET A 39 11.91 -1.24 29.24
N GLY A 40 13.19 -0.96 29.54
CA GLY A 40 14.31 -1.80 29.13
C GLY A 40 14.41 -1.92 27.62
N ARG A 41 14.24 -3.13 27.09
CA ARG A 41 14.29 -3.42 25.64
C ARG A 41 12.92 -3.29 24.94
N SER A 42 11.85 -3.04 25.69
CA SER A 42 10.51 -2.91 25.14
C SER A 42 10.10 -1.45 25.05
N VAL A 43 9.44 -1.08 23.94
CA VAL A 43 8.81 0.23 23.74
C VAL A 43 7.30 0.05 23.71
N PHE A 44 6.62 0.96 24.40
CA PHE A 44 5.17 1.02 24.51
C PHE A 44 4.66 2.42 24.17
N TYR A 45 3.40 2.48 23.77
CA TYR A 45 2.67 3.70 23.48
C TYR A 45 1.36 3.70 24.26
N ASP A 46 0.93 4.85 24.77
CA ASP A 46 -0.43 4.97 25.31
C ASP A 46 -1.43 4.93 24.16
N ARG A 47 -2.48 4.12 24.30
CA ARG A 47 -3.57 4.05 23.33
C ARG A 47 -4.19 5.43 23.08
N LEU A 48 -4.37 6.23 24.12
CA LEU A 48 -5.00 7.56 23.98
C LEU A 48 -4.14 8.52 23.15
N ASP A 49 -2.81 8.39 23.22
CA ASP A 49 -1.91 9.21 22.41
C ASP A 49 -1.97 8.80 20.93
N LEU A 50 -2.07 7.49 20.66
CA LEU A 50 -2.29 6.97 19.31
C LEU A 50 -3.65 7.43 18.73
N ASP A 51 -4.71 7.39 19.54
CA ASP A 51 -6.04 7.88 19.16
C ASP A 51 -6.01 9.39 18.86
N ALA A 52 -5.38 10.18 19.74
CA ALA A 52 -5.24 11.62 19.56
C ALA A 52 -4.42 11.99 18.32
N TRP A 53 -3.36 11.21 18.01
CA TRP A 53 -2.62 11.37 16.76
C TRP A 53 -3.52 11.08 15.55
N ALA A 54 -4.31 10.00 15.59
CA ALA A 54 -5.21 9.63 14.50
C ALA A 54 -6.29 10.70 14.26
N ASP A 55 -6.84 11.27 15.33
CA ASP A 55 -7.82 12.37 15.23
C ASP A 55 -7.20 13.63 14.61
N LYS A 56 -5.99 14.01 15.01
CA LYS A 56 -5.25 15.11 14.40
C LYS A 56 -4.96 14.85 12.92
N PHE A 57 -4.51 13.64 12.59
CA PHE A 57 -4.23 13.23 11.22
C PHE A 57 -5.49 13.28 10.35
N LYS A 58 -6.62 12.80 10.88
CA LYS A 58 -7.94 12.89 10.24
C LYS A 58 -8.40 14.34 10.07
N ALA A 59 -8.20 15.22 11.05
CA ALA A 59 -8.56 16.62 10.92
C ALA A 59 -7.72 17.35 9.85
N ALA A 60 -6.42 17.02 9.76
CA ALA A 60 -5.50 17.64 8.80
C ALA A 60 -5.64 17.10 7.37
N ASN A 61 -5.85 15.79 7.21
CA ASN A 61 -5.82 15.10 5.91
C ASN A 61 -7.17 14.51 5.47
N GLY A 62 -8.14 14.47 6.38
CA GLY A 62 -9.46 13.93 6.11
C GLY A 62 -10.16 14.77 5.06
N LYS A 63 -10.44 14.14 3.92
CA LYS A 63 -11.37 14.71 2.96
C LYS A 63 -12.78 14.37 3.45
N PRO A 64 -13.72 15.33 3.45
CA PRO A 64 -15.12 14.96 3.65
C PRO A 64 -15.45 13.88 2.62
N GLY A 65 -16.12 12.81 3.06
CA GLY A 65 -16.71 11.87 2.12
C GLY A 65 -17.49 12.68 1.09
N LYS A 66 -17.35 12.35 -0.20
CA LYS A 66 -18.13 13.02 -1.24
C LYS A 66 -19.58 13.05 -0.75
N PRO A 67 -20.25 14.23 -0.78
CA PRO A 67 -21.67 14.25 -0.52
C PRO A 67 -22.29 13.16 -1.37
N MET A 68 -23.27 12.44 -0.80
CA MET A 68 -24.17 11.57 -1.56
C MET A 68 -25.02 12.45 -2.49
N GLU A 69 -24.39 13.25 -3.32
CA GLU A 69 -24.98 13.79 -4.52
C GLU A 69 -24.97 12.59 -5.46
N GLU A 70 -26.11 11.91 -5.46
CA GLU A 70 -26.66 11.18 -6.59
C GLU A 70 -25.63 10.38 -7.37
N LEU A 71 -25.71 9.05 -7.21
CA LEU A 71 -25.19 8.10 -8.18
C LEU A 71 -25.89 8.32 -9.54
N SER A 72 -25.67 9.47 -10.18
CA SER A 72 -26.01 9.74 -11.57
C SER A 72 -24.98 9.02 -12.43
N TRP A 73 -24.94 7.70 -12.31
CA TRP A 73 -24.45 6.81 -13.36
C TRP A 73 -25.25 6.98 -14.67
N GLN A 74 -26.31 7.81 -14.66
CA GLN A 74 -27.15 8.16 -15.80
C GLN A 74 -26.56 9.24 -16.72
N ASN A 75 -25.53 9.97 -16.31
CA ASN A 75 -24.82 10.88 -17.23
C ASN A 75 -23.53 10.22 -17.70
N GLN A 76 -23.64 9.06 -18.35
CA GLN A 76 -22.58 8.64 -19.25
C GLN A 76 -22.51 9.66 -20.39
N PRO A 77 -21.41 10.40 -20.58
CA PRO A 77 -21.18 11.01 -21.88
C PRO A 77 -21.14 9.86 -22.91
N PRO A 78 -21.76 10.03 -24.10
CA PRO A 78 -21.74 8.99 -25.13
C PRO A 78 -20.31 8.55 -25.33
N ALA A 79 -20.08 7.23 -25.29
CA ALA A 79 -18.77 6.63 -25.40
C ALA A 79 -17.98 7.33 -26.50
N LEU A 80 -16.91 8.05 -26.11
CA LEU A 80 -15.93 8.51 -27.09
C LEU A 80 -15.42 7.25 -27.78
N GLU A 81 -15.77 7.10 -29.05
CA GLU A 81 -15.25 6.06 -29.91
C GLU A 81 -13.74 6.01 -29.73
N ARG A 82 -13.25 4.95 -29.10
CA ARG A 82 -11.83 4.65 -29.09
C ARG A 82 -11.46 4.28 -30.52
N LYS A 83 -11.08 5.27 -31.34
CA LYS A 83 -10.26 4.97 -32.51
C LYS A 83 -9.02 4.24 -32.00
N ALA A 84 -8.83 3.02 -32.50
CA ALA A 84 -7.66 2.23 -32.19
C ALA A 84 -6.42 2.95 -32.74
N THR A 85 -5.73 3.71 -31.89
CA THR A 85 -4.42 4.27 -32.21
C THR A 85 -3.39 3.17 -31.96
N SER A 86 -2.99 2.49 -33.03
CA SER A 86 -1.85 1.56 -33.00
C SER A 86 -0.58 2.36 -32.69
N GLY A 87 0.03 2.12 -31.54
CA GLY A 87 1.33 2.68 -31.19
C GLY A 87 2.45 1.89 -31.85
N THR A 88 2.96 2.35 -32.99
CA THR A 88 4.15 1.76 -33.62
C THR A 88 5.39 2.13 -32.81
N SER A 89 5.99 1.15 -32.14
CA SER A 89 7.30 1.28 -31.49
C SER A 89 8.38 1.50 -32.55
N THR A 90 9.02 2.67 -32.54
CA THR A 90 10.04 3.09 -33.52
C THR A 90 11.45 2.60 -33.20
N LYS A 91 11.64 1.72 -32.21
CA LYS A 91 12.97 1.18 -31.92
C LYS A 91 13.30 0.05 -32.91
N PRO A 92 14.36 0.16 -33.74
CA PRO A 92 14.78 -0.94 -34.58
C PRO A 92 15.28 -2.09 -33.70
N SER A 93 14.48 -3.13 -33.54
CA SER A 93 14.96 -4.39 -32.97
C SER A 93 15.76 -5.12 -34.03
N ARG A 94 17.06 -5.28 -33.80
CA ARG A 94 17.95 -6.06 -34.68
C ARG A 94 17.48 -7.51 -34.73
N ALA A 95 17.27 -8.06 -35.94
CA ALA A 95 16.77 -9.43 -36.18
C ALA A 95 17.59 -10.53 -35.46
N SER A 96 18.85 -10.25 -35.12
CA SER A 96 19.73 -11.15 -34.36
C SER A 96 19.19 -11.49 -32.96
N ASN A 97 18.44 -10.58 -32.33
CA ASN A 97 17.91 -10.81 -30.99
C ASN A 97 16.74 -11.80 -30.98
N PHE A 98 15.95 -11.83 -32.06
CA PHE A 98 14.83 -12.75 -32.21
C PHE A 98 15.31 -14.19 -32.44
N ALA A 99 16.32 -14.40 -33.29
CA ALA A 99 16.92 -15.72 -33.52
C ALA A 99 17.55 -16.29 -32.25
N LYS A 100 18.25 -15.46 -31.45
CA LYS A 100 18.88 -15.89 -30.18
C LYS A 100 17.86 -16.29 -29.12
N ALA A 101 16.72 -15.60 -29.05
CA ALA A 101 15.63 -15.93 -28.14
C ALA A 101 14.97 -17.29 -28.51
N LEU A 102 14.78 -17.56 -29.81
CA LEU A 102 14.24 -18.83 -30.29
C LEU A 102 15.17 -20.02 -29.99
N ALA A 103 16.48 -19.84 -30.18
CA ALA A 103 17.48 -20.87 -29.88
C ALA A 103 17.52 -21.23 -28.38
N LYS A 104 17.42 -20.23 -27.49
CA LYS A 104 17.44 -20.45 -26.02
C LYS A 104 16.20 -21.19 -25.51
N ARG A 105 15.06 -21.04 -26.17
CA ARG A 105 13.83 -21.76 -25.79
C ARG A 105 13.88 -23.25 -26.17
N ASN A 106 14.60 -23.58 -27.25
CA ASN A 106 14.62 -24.94 -27.81
C ASN A 106 15.80 -25.79 -27.31
N SER A 107 16.75 -25.23 -26.53
CA SER A 107 17.84 -26.01 -25.95
C SER A 107 17.36 -26.84 -24.74
N LYS A 108 17.23 -28.15 -24.93
CA LYS A 108 17.08 -29.13 -23.83
C LYS A 108 18.40 -29.23 -23.04
N PRO A 109 18.38 -29.28 -21.70
CA PRO A 109 19.58 -29.58 -20.94
C PRO A 109 19.98 -31.05 -21.16
N LEU A 110 21.23 -31.28 -21.58
CA LEU A 110 21.83 -32.61 -21.55
C LEU A 110 22.14 -32.95 -20.09
N ASN A 111 21.39 -33.92 -19.54
CA ASN A 111 21.76 -34.59 -18.29
C ASN A 111 23.10 -35.29 -18.52
N ALA A 112 24.13 -34.84 -17.81
CA ALA A 112 25.39 -35.57 -17.67
C ALA A 112 25.19 -36.65 -16.59
N PHE A 113 25.56 -37.89 -16.93
CA PHE A 113 25.70 -39.01 -16.00
C PHE A 113 26.93 -38.84 -15.11
#